data_AF-A0A6G3R5T5-F1
#
_entry.id   AF-A0A6G3R5T5-F1
#
_cell.length_a   1.000
_cell.length_b   1.000
_cell.length_c   1.000
_cell.angle_alpha   90.00
_cell.angle_beta   90.00
_cell.angle_gamma   90.00
#
_symmetry.space_group_name_H-M   'P 1'
#
loop_
_entity.id
_entity.type
_entity.pdbx_description
1 polymer ?
#
loop_
_entity_poly.entity_id
_entity_poly.type
_entity_poly.pdbx_seq_one_letter_code
_entity_poly.pdbx_strand_id
1 'polypeptide(L)'
;MVVFACVRCDAVLTRPVERVALPVRARQTYGHDLLPALMESGTYAVDPEPSGPPFRPWSEVGAEAAAERGVFAPVHRLSFGAPGAVVVAPGDTRGTVLIPERCDGYCIGLDGRDGPNLACARCGSAVATRIDDCSLWQAVWFVPDAVRRVPEHDGDVRSADRGADWDALAREYRAAPPVEPCGGWDARWEAAVGAALAHVLAASGGAPVGLPDGILTDTFGRALDALLPSGPATRRLVPAGPGLPAALGATDIALVPRHPRTGEVWQPSDRAAAVVPLEADVWLHVAFPREPLPVPATGGLPDGVYRDDPLPLRPVRLFAADRHVFLHTLARLPAVREPWLRAVYDPVQDAPFGHPF
;
A
#
# COMPACT_ATOMS: atom_id res chain seq x y z
N MET A 1 -17.80 0.34 16.57
CA MET A 1 -17.85 -0.38 15.28
C MET A 1 -18.99 0.17 14.41
N VAL A 2 -18.99 -0.11 13.10
CA VAL A 2 -20.08 0.30 12.18
C VAL A 2 -20.49 -0.83 11.26
N VAL A 3 -21.68 -0.72 10.68
CA VAL A 3 -22.13 -1.54 9.55
C VAL A 3 -22.42 -0.66 8.34
N PHE A 4 -22.31 -1.22 7.14
CA PHE A 4 -22.77 -0.57 5.91
C PHE A 4 -24.13 -1.13 5.52
N ALA A 5 -25.08 -0.26 5.23
CA ALA A 5 -26.44 -0.60 4.84
C ALA A 5 -26.75 -0.08 3.44
N CYS A 6 -27.59 -0.79 2.68
CA CYS A 6 -28.07 -0.35 1.38
C CYS A 6 -28.88 0.95 1.52
N VAL A 7 -28.55 1.99 0.76
CA VAL A 7 -29.27 3.27 0.77
C VAL A 7 -30.74 3.14 0.40
N ARG A 8 -31.11 2.17 -0.45
CA ARG A 8 -32.48 2.03 -0.97
C ARG A 8 -33.44 1.32 -0.02
N CYS A 9 -32.95 0.37 0.78
CA CYS A 9 -33.83 -0.52 1.56
C CYS A 9 -33.32 -0.83 2.97
N ASP A 10 -32.25 -0.17 3.40
CA ASP A 10 -31.65 -0.29 4.73
C ASP A 10 -31.20 -1.70 5.13
N ALA A 11 -31.15 -2.64 4.19
CA ALA A 11 -30.59 -3.96 4.43
C ALA A 11 -29.11 -3.82 4.80
N VAL A 12 -28.70 -4.43 5.92
CA VAL A 12 -27.31 -4.48 6.36
C VAL A 12 -26.51 -5.36 5.39
N LEU A 13 -25.42 -4.82 4.86
CA LEU A 13 -24.59 -5.44 3.81
C LEU A 13 -23.22 -5.90 4.31
N THR A 14 -22.87 -5.57 5.55
CA THR A 14 -21.62 -6.02 6.19
C THR A 14 -21.90 -6.56 7.58
N ARG A 15 -20.99 -7.38 8.08
CA ARG A 15 -20.84 -7.54 9.53
C ARG A 15 -20.33 -6.22 10.17
N PRO A 16 -20.29 -6.12 11.51
CA PRO A 16 -19.60 -5.03 12.19
C PRO A 16 -18.14 -4.93 11.77
N VAL A 17 -17.73 -3.73 11.37
CA VAL A 17 -16.37 -3.43 10.91
C VAL A 17 -15.80 -2.18 11.59
N GLU A 18 -14.48 -2.16 11.76
CA GLU A 18 -13.69 -1.05 12.28
C GLU A 18 -12.93 -0.33 11.16
N ARG A 19 -12.79 1.00 11.26
CA ARG A 19 -12.08 1.78 10.24
C ARG A 19 -10.58 1.59 10.42
N VAL A 20 -9.89 1.34 9.33
CA VAL A 20 -8.43 1.36 9.25
C VAL A 20 -7.97 2.21 8.06
N ALA A 21 -6.66 2.45 7.95
CA ALA A 21 -6.06 3.12 6.82
C ALA A 21 -6.14 2.22 5.57
N LEU A 22 -6.32 2.82 4.40
CA LEU A 22 -6.23 2.07 3.14
C LEU A 22 -4.78 1.61 2.94
N PRO A 23 -4.53 0.29 2.82
CA PRO A 23 -3.19 -0.21 2.55
C PRO A 23 -2.68 0.22 1.18
N VAL A 24 -1.40 0.60 1.07
CA VAL A 24 -0.82 1.03 -0.23
C VAL A 24 -0.92 -0.03 -1.34
N ARG A 25 -0.89 -1.30 -0.96
CA ARG A 25 -1.07 -2.45 -1.87
C ARG A 25 -2.47 -2.53 -2.51
N ALA A 26 -3.41 -1.68 -2.10
CA ALA A 26 -4.68 -1.51 -2.83
C ALA A 26 -4.49 -1.06 -4.29
N ARG A 27 -3.31 -0.54 -4.65
CA ARG A 27 -2.94 -0.14 -6.03
C ARG A 27 -2.06 -1.15 -6.75
N GLN A 28 -1.79 -2.31 -6.12
CA GLN A 28 -0.87 -3.32 -6.62
C GLN A 28 -1.60 -4.38 -7.43
N THR A 29 -0.92 -4.85 -8.49
CA THR A 29 -1.17 -6.13 -9.14
C THR A 29 0.10 -6.96 -8.97
N TYR A 30 0.00 -8.19 -8.48
CA TYR A 30 1.18 -8.96 -8.06
C TYR A 30 1.14 -10.43 -8.49
N GLY A 31 2.17 -10.87 -9.21
CA GLY A 31 2.37 -12.26 -9.58
C GLY A 31 1.24 -12.82 -10.45
N HIS A 32 1.05 -14.13 -10.41
CA HIS A 32 -0.05 -14.84 -11.06
C HIS A 32 -0.71 -15.81 -10.07
N ASP A 33 -0.87 -15.36 -8.83
CA ASP A 33 -1.38 -16.16 -7.71
C ASP A 33 -2.70 -15.59 -7.17
N LEU A 34 -3.44 -16.43 -6.44
CA LEU A 34 -4.56 -15.97 -5.62
C LEU A 34 -4.01 -15.25 -4.39
N LEU A 35 -4.05 -13.92 -4.42
CA LEU A 35 -3.65 -13.11 -3.28
C LEU A 35 -4.68 -13.24 -2.14
N PRO A 36 -4.26 -13.06 -0.88
CA PRO A 36 -5.19 -13.02 0.23
C PRO A 36 -6.09 -11.77 0.16
N ALA A 37 -7.04 -11.68 1.10
CA ALA A 37 -7.86 -10.50 1.25
C ALA A 37 -7.01 -9.23 1.45
N LEU A 38 -7.37 -8.15 0.74
CA LEU A 38 -6.72 -6.85 0.90
C LEU A 38 -6.81 -6.34 2.34
N MET A 39 -7.99 -6.51 2.93
CA MET A 39 -8.35 -6.05 4.26
C MET A 39 -8.34 -7.22 5.25
N GLU A 40 -7.91 -6.94 6.47
CA GLU A 40 -8.12 -7.88 7.57
C GLU A 40 -9.61 -8.02 7.89
N SER A 41 -10.04 -9.22 8.25
CA SER A 41 -11.45 -9.48 8.53
C SER A 41 -11.94 -8.64 9.71
N GLY A 42 -13.07 -7.93 9.52
CA GLY A 42 -13.63 -7.02 10.52
C GLY A 42 -13.13 -5.59 10.37
N THR A 43 -12.42 -5.28 9.29
CA THR A 43 -11.94 -3.92 9.02
C THR A 43 -12.52 -3.39 7.72
N TYR A 44 -12.56 -2.07 7.60
CA TYR A 44 -12.84 -1.37 6.35
C TYR A 44 -11.92 -0.18 6.17
N ALA A 45 -11.65 0.18 4.92
CA ALA A 45 -11.00 1.43 4.57
C ALA A 45 -11.86 2.21 3.57
N VAL A 46 -11.62 3.52 3.49
CA VAL A 46 -12.24 4.41 2.52
C VAL A 46 -11.15 4.86 1.56
N ASP A 47 -11.38 4.67 0.28
CA ASP A 47 -10.53 5.20 -0.77
C ASP A 47 -10.91 6.66 -1.05
N PRO A 48 -10.03 7.63 -0.75
CA PRO A 48 -10.30 9.04 -1.04
C PRO A 48 -10.29 9.35 -2.55
N GLU A 49 -9.73 8.47 -3.37
CA GLU A 49 -9.58 8.72 -4.79
C GLU A 49 -10.85 8.38 -5.58
N PRO A 50 -11.17 9.17 -6.63
CA PRO A 50 -12.15 8.78 -7.63
C PRO A 50 -11.82 7.42 -8.23
N SER A 51 -12.79 6.51 -8.29
CA SER A 51 -12.63 5.19 -8.90
C SER A 51 -13.83 4.81 -9.76
N GLY A 52 -13.58 3.98 -10.78
CA GLY A 52 -14.61 3.56 -11.72
C GLY A 52 -14.93 4.56 -12.85
N PRO A 53 -15.91 4.23 -13.71
CA PRO A 53 -16.28 5.07 -14.84
C PRO A 53 -17.01 6.35 -14.41
N PRO A 54 -17.07 7.38 -15.28
CA PRO A 54 -16.45 7.40 -16.61
C PRO A 54 -14.94 7.64 -16.54
N PHE A 55 -14.18 7.00 -17.44
CA PHE A 55 -12.74 7.20 -17.57
C PHE A 55 -12.44 8.14 -18.74
N ARG A 56 -11.60 9.15 -18.53
CA ARG A 56 -11.17 10.09 -19.59
C ARG A 56 -9.65 10.05 -19.76
N PRO A 57 -9.12 10.03 -21.00
CA PRO A 57 -7.69 10.10 -21.26
C PRO A 57 -7.06 11.38 -20.68
N TRP A 58 -5.82 11.31 -20.21
CA TRP A 58 -5.10 12.48 -19.71
C TRP A 58 -5.03 13.63 -20.73
N SER A 59 -4.80 13.30 -22.00
CA SER A 59 -4.70 14.28 -23.09
C SER A 59 -5.98 15.11 -23.29
N GLU A 60 -7.14 14.57 -22.91
CA GLU A 60 -8.43 15.26 -22.98
C GLU A 60 -8.68 16.13 -21.73
N VAL A 61 -8.23 15.67 -20.57
CA VAL A 61 -8.44 16.38 -19.29
C VAL A 61 -7.50 17.58 -19.15
N GLY A 62 -6.23 17.41 -19.55
CA GLY A 62 -5.19 18.43 -19.39
C GLY A 62 -4.58 18.47 -17.99
N ALA A 63 -3.37 19.03 -17.88
CA ALA A 63 -2.54 18.96 -16.67
C ALA A 63 -3.11 19.70 -15.46
N GLU A 64 -3.80 20.83 -15.67
CA GLU A 64 -4.37 21.63 -14.58
C GLU A 64 -5.62 20.98 -13.98
N ALA A 65 -6.56 20.53 -14.83
CA ALA A 65 -7.75 19.82 -14.36
C ALA A 65 -7.40 18.45 -13.73
N ALA A 66 -6.32 17.81 -14.16
CA ALA A 66 -5.80 16.62 -13.49
C ALA A 66 -5.19 16.93 -12.12
N ALA A 67 -4.50 18.07 -11.97
CA ALA A 67 -3.92 18.50 -10.70
C ALA A 67 -5.00 18.89 -9.67
N GLU A 68 -6.14 19.46 -10.10
CA GLU A 68 -7.31 19.64 -9.24
C GLU A 68 -7.85 18.30 -8.67
N ARG A 69 -7.55 17.20 -9.36
CA ARG A 69 -7.87 15.82 -8.94
C ARG A 69 -6.68 15.12 -8.25
N GLY A 70 -5.62 15.86 -7.92
CA GLY A 70 -4.44 15.34 -7.23
C GLY A 70 -3.49 14.54 -8.11
N VAL A 71 -3.60 14.61 -9.44
CA VAL A 71 -2.69 13.92 -10.37
C VAL A 71 -1.84 14.95 -11.12
N PHE A 72 -0.54 14.91 -10.91
CA PHE A 72 0.42 15.92 -11.36
C PHE A 72 1.30 15.46 -12.54
N ALA A 73 1.16 14.20 -12.96
CA ALA A 73 1.87 13.60 -14.10
C ALA A 73 0.91 12.85 -15.04
N PRO A 74 1.20 12.79 -16.36
CA PRO A 74 0.49 11.96 -17.32
C PRO A 74 0.24 10.54 -16.85
N VAL A 75 -1.03 10.14 -16.86
CA VAL A 75 -1.47 8.76 -16.65
C VAL A 75 -2.32 8.33 -17.84
N HIS A 76 -2.50 7.03 -18.06
CA HIS A 76 -3.29 6.54 -19.21
C HIS A 76 -4.72 7.11 -19.21
N ARG A 77 -5.42 7.04 -18.07
CA ARG A 77 -6.79 7.56 -17.90
C ARG A 77 -7.01 8.04 -16.48
N LEU A 78 -7.86 9.05 -16.31
CA LEU A 78 -8.39 9.48 -15.03
C LEU A 78 -9.82 8.98 -14.84
N SER A 79 -10.12 8.51 -13.64
CA SER A 79 -11.48 8.23 -13.19
C SER A 79 -12.22 9.54 -12.88
N PHE A 80 -13.45 9.64 -13.36
CA PHE A 80 -14.44 10.66 -12.99
C PHE A 80 -15.58 10.05 -12.16
N GLY A 81 -15.44 8.81 -11.69
CA GLY A 81 -16.35 8.21 -10.73
C GLY A 81 -16.31 8.92 -9.37
N ALA A 82 -17.25 8.58 -8.50
CA ALA A 82 -17.34 9.15 -7.16
C ALA A 82 -16.14 8.69 -6.30
N PRO A 83 -15.50 9.59 -5.52
CA PRO A 83 -14.55 9.19 -4.49
C PRO A 83 -15.27 8.59 -3.29
N GLY A 84 -14.52 8.03 -2.33
CA GLY A 84 -15.08 7.53 -1.07
C GLY A 84 -15.56 6.09 -1.13
N ALA A 85 -15.03 5.29 -2.07
CA ALA A 85 -15.36 3.87 -2.17
C ALA A 85 -14.92 3.14 -0.90
N VAL A 86 -15.76 2.25 -0.39
CA VAL A 86 -15.49 1.54 0.86
C VAL A 86 -15.05 0.13 0.55
N VAL A 87 -13.87 -0.27 1.04
CA VAL A 87 -13.37 -1.63 0.89
C VAL A 87 -13.47 -2.43 2.17
N VAL A 88 -13.87 -3.69 2.04
CA VAL A 88 -13.88 -4.71 3.10
C VAL A 88 -13.31 -6.02 2.57
N ALA A 89 -12.98 -6.95 3.48
CA ALA A 89 -12.69 -8.32 3.08
C ALA A 89 -13.95 -8.98 2.50
N PRO A 90 -13.86 -9.81 1.44
CA PRO A 90 -15.04 -10.45 0.87
C PRO A 90 -15.90 -11.22 1.89
N GLY A 91 -15.27 -11.87 2.87
CA GLY A 91 -15.95 -12.60 3.94
C GLY A 91 -16.73 -11.73 4.94
N ASP A 92 -16.56 -10.41 4.92
CA ASP A 92 -17.29 -9.49 5.79
C ASP A 92 -18.61 -9.00 5.16
N THR A 93 -18.84 -9.32 3.89
CA THR A 93 -20.06 -8.97 3.16
C THR A 93 -21.20 -9.94 3.45
N ARG A 94 -22.43 -9.42 3.53
CA ARG A 94 -23.65 -10.17 3.85
C ARG A 94 -24.82 -9.61 3.03
N GLY A 95 -25.86 -10.41 2.83
CA GLY A 95 -27.09 -9.92 2.19
C GLY A 95 -26.88 -9.39 0.76
N THR A 96 -25.85 -9.88 0.06
CA THR A 96 -25.55 -9.56 -1.33
C THR A 96 -25.62 -10.82 -2.19
N VAL A 97 -25.94 -10.63 -3.47
CA VAL A 97 -25.94 -11.68 -4.50
C VAL A 97 -25.14 -11.19 -5.70
N LEU A 98 -24.48 -12.09 -6.42
CA LEU A 98 -23.81 -11.76 -7.68
C LEU A 98 -24.83 -11.36 -8.75
N ILE A 99 -24.42 -10.45 -9.64
CA ILE A 99 -25.13 -10.08 -10.86
C ILE A 99 -24.44 -10.85 -12.00
N PRO A 100 -24.97 -12.01 -12.45
CA PRO A 100 -24.24 -12.92 -13.34
C PRO A 100 -23.74 -12.28 -14.62
N GLU A 101 -24.46 -11.29 -15.15
CA GLU A 101 -24.12 -10.57 -16.39
C GLU A 101 -22.96 -9.59 -16.23
N ARG A 102 -22.42 -9.43 -15.01
CA ARG A 102 -21.31 -8.52 -14.66
C ARG A 102 -20.19 -9.22 -13.90
N CYS A 103 -20.16 -10.53 -14.03
CA CYS A 103 -19.17 -11.39 -13.38
C CYS A 103 -18.06 -11.79 -14.36
N ASP A 104 -17.71 -10.93 -15.33
CA ASP A 104 -16.56 -11.19 -16.18
C ASP A 104 -15.26 -11.14 -15.37
N GLY A 105 -14.25 -11.78 -15.92
CA GLY A 105 -12.95 -11.96 -15.31
C GLY A 105 -11.86 -12.05 -16.36
N TYR A 106 -10.61 -12.15 -15.94
CA TYR A 106 -9.51 -12.39 -16.87
C TYR A 106 -8.97 -13.81 -16.73
N CYS A 107 -8.52 -14.19 -15.55
CA CYS A 107 -7.65 -15.34 -15.33
C CYS A 107 -8.39 -16.49 -14.63
N ILE A 108 -8.72 -16.32 -13.36
CA ILE A 108 -9.34 -17.34 -12.50
C ILE A 108 -10.50 -16.81 -11.65
N GLY A 109 -10.81 -15.53 -11.71
CA GLY A 109 -11.85 -14.92 -10.89
C GLY A 109 -12.36 -13.59 -11.43
N LEU A 110 -13.07 -12.84 -10.58
CA LEU A 110 -13.67 -11.56 -10.91
C LEU A 110 -12.64 -10.45 -10.80
N ASP A 111 -12.36 -9.72 -11.87
CA ASP A 111 -11.40 -8.59 -11.83
C ASP A 111 -12.08 -7.23 -11.62
N GLY A 112 -13.42 -7.21 -11.63
CA GLY A 112 -14.23 -6.03 -11.37
C GLY A 112 -14.38 -5.06 -12.55
N ARG A 113 -13.90 -5.40 -13.76
CA ARG A 113 -13.95 -4.52 -14.94
C ARG A 113 -15.36 -4.08 -15.34
N ASP A 114 -16.36 -4.91 -15.08
CA ASP A 114 -17.77 -4.65 -15.39
C ASP A 114 -18.45 -3.67 -14.41
N GLY A 115 -17.69 -3.19 -13.42
CA GLY A 115 -18.22 -2.33 -12.36
C GLY A 115 -18.99 -3.12 -11.31
N PRO A 116 -20.06 -2.55 -10.71
CA PRO A 116 -20.79 -3.20 -9.62
C PRO A 116 -21.43 -4.54 -10.04
N ASN A 117 -20.87 -5.63 -9.50
CA ASN A 117 -21.23 -7.03 -9.76
C ASN A 117 -21.91 -7.72 -8.56
N LEU A 118 -22.11 -6.99 -7.46
CA LEU A 118 -22.92 -7.40 -6.32
C LEU A 118 -24.17 -6.53 -6.19
N ALA A 119 -25.32 -7.18 -6.08
CA ALA A 119 -26.60 -6.56 -5.77
C ALA A 119 -27.01 -6.84 -4.32
N CYS A 120 -27.74 -5.89 -3.72
CA CYS A 120 -28.43 -6.13 -2.46
C CYS A 120 -29.50 -7.22 -2.67
N ALA A 121 -29.43 -8.30 -1.88
CA ALA A 121 -30.33 -9.44 -1.98
C ALA A 121 -31.81 -9.08 -1.73
N ARG A 122 -32.07 -7.96 -1.02
CA ARG A 122 -33.43 -7.52 -0.68
C ARG A 122 -34.10 -6.70 -1.78
N CYS A 123 -33.37 -5.77 -2.41
CA CYS A 123 -33.95 -4.81 -3.35
C CYS A 123 -33.36 -4.86 -4.77
N GLY A 124 -32.39 -5.75 -5.00
CA GLY A 124 -31.75 -5.95 -6.30
C GLY A 124 -30.86 -4.80 -6.79
N SER A 125 -30.64 -3.75 -5.98
CA SER A 125 -29.81 -2.63 -6.40
C SER A 125 -28.33 -3.02 -6.38
N ALA A 126 -27.58 -2.66 -7.42
CA ALA A 126 -26.13 -2.87 -7.45
C ALA A 126 -25.45 -2.00 -6.39
N VAL A 127 -24.68 -2.61 -5.50
CA VAL A 127 -24.13 -1.95 -4.30
C VAL A 127 -22.61 -2.06 -4.18
N ALA A 128 -21.99 -3.03 -4.83
CA ALA A 128 -20.55 -3.24 -4.71
C ALA A 128 -19.95 -3.99 -5.90
N THR A 129 -18.62 -3.94 -5.99
CA THR A 129 -17.78 -4.73 -6.89
C THR A 129 -16.92 -5.68 -6.06
N ARG A 130 -17.08 -6.98 -6.29
CA ARG A 130 -16.20 -8.03 -5.79
C ARG A 130 -15.06 -8.24 -6.77
N ILE A 131 -13.85 -8.36 -6.22
CA ILE A 131 -12.62 -8.70 -6.91
C ILE A 131 -12.01 -9.92 -6.22
N ASP A 132 -11.73 -10.97 -7.00
CA ASP A 132 -11.04 -12.19 -6.57
C ASP A 132 -10.27 -12.91 -7.70
N ASP A 133 -9.90 -12.18 -8.75
CA ASP A 133 -9.05 -12.71 -9.84
C ASP A 133 -7.57 -12.87 -9.42
N CYS A 134 -6.82 -13.71 -10.16
CA CYS A 134 -5.38 -13.85 -9.95
C CYS A 134 -4.69 -12.51 -10.09
N SER A 135 -3.59 -12.34 -9.36
CA SER A 135 -2.78 -11.11 -9.36
C SER A 135 -3.44 -9.90 -8.68
N LEU A 136 -4.71 -9.99 -8.26
CA LEU A 136 -5.43 -8.92 -7.57
C LEU A 136 -5.70 -9.30 -6.12
N TRP A 137 -5.60 -8.30 -5.23
CA TRP A 137 -5.96 -8.49 -3.83
C TRP A 137 -7.47 -8.70 -3.71
N GLN A 138 -7.88 -9.77 -3.00
CA GLN A 138 -9.30 -10.06 -2.88
C GLN A 138 -10.01 -8.98 -2.06
N ALA A 139 -11.08 -8.41 -2.61
CA ALA A 139 -11.73 -7.26 -2.02
C ALA A 139 -13.21 -7.17 -2.42
N VAL A 140 -14.01 -6.49 -1.59
CA VAL A 140 -15.30 -5.96 -2.02
C VAL A 140 -15.31 -4.45 -1.83
N TRP A 141 -15.52 -3.74 -2.93
CA TRP A 141 -15.60 -2.28 -3.01
C TRP A 141 -17.06 -1.85 -3.11
N PHE A 142 -17.63 -1.30 -2.04
CA PHE A 142 -18.96 -0.70 -2.08
C PHE A 142 -18.95 0.62 -2.86
N VAL A 143 -19.97 0.77 -3.70
CA VAL A 143 -20.24 2.02 -4.43
C VAL A 143 -20.61 3.11 -3.41
N PRO A 144 -19.91 4.26 -3.40
CA PRO A 144 -20.08 5.28 -2.37
C PRO A 144 -21.55 5.66 -2.11
N ASP A 145 -22.30 5.91 -3.19
CA ASP A 145 -23.69 6.40 -3.11
C ASP A 145 -24.73 5.29 -2.95
N ALA A 146 -24.31 4.01 -2.99
CA ALA A 146 -25.22 2.87 -2.85
C ALA A 146 -25.33 2.38 -1.40
N VAL A 147 -24.41 2.82 -0.53
CA VAL A 147 -24.36 2.41 0.87
C VAL A 147 -24.25 3.59 1.83
N ARG A 148 -24.79 3.42 3.03
CA ARG A 148 -24.64 4.38 4.14
C ARG A 148 -23.99 3.70 5.33
N ARG A 149 -23.09 4.42 5.98
CA ARG A 149 -22.47 4.01 7.25
C ARG A 149 -23.49 4.16 8.38
N VAL A 150 -23.69 3.11 9.16
CA VAL A 150 -24.59 3.09 10.32
C VAL A 150 -23.76 2.73 11.57
N PRO A 151 -23.67 3.63 12.56
CA PRO A 151 -23.09 3.31 13.86
C PRO A 151 -23.92 2.22 14.56
N GLU A 152 -23.28 1.24 15.21
CA GLU A 152 -24.02 0.23 15.96
C GLU A 152 -24.64 0.76 17.26
N HIS A 153 -24.12 1.85 17.83
CA HIS A 153 -24.64 2.53 19.03
C HIS A 153 -24.42 4.05 18.96
N ASP A 154 -25.41 4.83 19.39
CA ASP A 154 -25.36 6.31 19.48
C ASP A 154 -24.30 6.85 20.46
N GLY A 155 -23.71 5.99 21.30
CA GLY A 155 -22.74 6.37 22.34
C GLY A 155 -21.26 6.30 21.95
N ASP A 156 -20.92 5.71 20.80
CA ASP A 156 -19.54 5.30 20.48
C ASP A 156 -18.82 6.19 19.45
N VAL A 157 -19.27 7.44 19.31
CA VAL A 157 -18.66 8.45 18.43
C VAL A 157 -17.22 8.83 18.86
N ARG A 158 -16.76 8.36 20.02
CA ARG A 158 -15.50 8.80 20.66
C ARG A 158 -14.21 8.08 20.24
N SER A 159 -14.26 7.08 19.35
CA SER A 159 -13.07 6.27 19.02
C SER A 159 -12.27 6.72 17.80
N ALA A 160 -12.82 7.57 16.93
CA ALA A 160 -12.13 7.99 15.70
C ALA A 160 -11.24 9.24 15.86
N ASP A 161 -11.26 9.87 17.05
CA ASP A 161 -10.65 11.18 17.31
C ASP A 161 -9.56 11.13 18.40
N ARG A 162 -9.13 9.93 18.79
CA ARG A 162 -7.86 9.78 19.52
C ARG A 162 -6.78 9.66 18.46
N GLY A 163 -5.86 10.62 18.42
CA GLY A 163 -4.67 10.54 17.56
C GLY A 163 -3.91 9.21 17.77
N ALA A 164 -3.04 8.87 16.82
CA ALA A 164 -2.31 7.61 16.84
C ALA A 164 -1.60 7.35 18.18
N ASP A 165 -1.93 6.23 18.82
CA ASP A 165 -1.19 5.71 19.97
C ASP A 165 0.06 4.99 19.45
N TRP A 166 1.11 5.78 19.21
CA TRP A 166 2.38 5.28 18.70
C TRP A 166 3.09 4.31 19.67
N ASP A 167 2.80 4.39 20.98
CA ASP A 167 3.37 3.49 22.00
C ASP A 167 2.71 2.10 21.97
N ALA A 168 1.52 1.99 21.39
CA ALA A 168 0.85 0.70 21.16
C ALA A 168 1.31 0.00 19.87
N LEU A 169 1.93 0.72 18.91
CA LEU A 169 2.24 0.20 17.58
C LEU A 169 2.99 -1.14 17.60
N ALA A 170 4.12 -1.21 18.31
CA ALA A 170 4.95 -2.42 18.40
C ALA A 170 4.32 -3.55 19.24
N ARG A 171 3.32 -3.24 20.07
CA ARG A 171 2.58 -4.22 20.88
C ARG A 171 1.43 -4.84 20.09
N GLU A 172 0.76 -4.05 19.26
CA GLU A 172 -0.43 -4.45 18.52
C GLU A 172 -0.11 -5.05 17.15
N TYR A 173 0.96 -4.60 16.51
CA TYR A 173 1.31 -4.99 15.14
C TYR A 173 2.56 -5.86 15.09
N ARG A 174 2.58 -6.76 14.09
CA ARG A 174 3.71 -7.64 13.83
C ARG A 174 4.44 -7.18 12.59
N ALA A 175 5.77 -7.22 12.65
CA ALA A 175 6.61 -7.01 11.48
C ALA A 175 6.29 -8.06 10.40
N ALA A 176 6.14 -7.61 9.15
CA ALA A 176 6.00 -8.50 8.00
C ALA A 176 7.39 -9.06 7.63
N PRO A 177 7.58 -10.39 7.57
CA PRO A 177 8.81 -10.96 7.02
C PRO A 177 9.01 -10.51 5.57
N PRO A 178 10.23 -10.12 5.15
CA PRO A 178 10.50 -9.67 3.79
C PRO A 178 10.41 -10.79 2.75
N VAL A 179 10.66 -12.03 3.17
CA VAL A 179 10.76 -13.20 2.29
C VAL A 179 9.70 -14.21 2.71
N GLU A 180 8.91 -14.64 1.74
CA GLU A 180 7.90 -15.68 1.89
C GLU A 180 8.54 -17.08 1.99
N PRO A 181 7.84 -18.09 2.52
CA PRO A 181 8.39 -19.45 2.64
C PRO A 181 8.88 -20.08 1.33
N CYS A 182 8.36 -19.65 0.18
CA CYS A 182 8.81 -20.07 -1.14
C CYS A 182 10.15 -19.43 -1.58
N GLY A 183 10.72 -18.52 -0.78
CA GLY A 183 11.91 -17.74 -1.10
C GLY A 183 11.63 -16.50 -1.97
N GLY A 184 10.37 -16.24 -2.34
CA GLY A 184 9.96 -15.00 -2.99
C GLY A 184 9.95 -13.82 -2.03
N TRP A 185 10.07 -12.60 -2.56
CA TRP A 185 9.80 -11.39 -1.76
C TRP A 185 8.30 -11.29 -1.47
N ASP A 186 7.97 -10.79 -0.28
CA ASP A 186 6.59 -10.58 0.14
C ASP A 186 5.96 -9.42 -0.65
N ALA A 187 4.79 -9.63 -1.22
CA ALA A 187 4.10 -8.64 -2.04
C ALA A 187 3.86 -7.30 -1.31
N ARG A 188 3.65 -7.34 0.02
CA ARG A 188 3.47 -6.14 0.86
C ARG A 188 4.73 -5.30 0.91
N TRP A 189 5.91 -5.94 0.93
CA TRP A 189 7.19 -5.26 0.88
C TRP A 189 7.38 -4.55 -0.46
N GLU A 190 7.14 -5.23 -1.58
CA GLU A 190 7.28 -4.61 -2.90
C GLU A 190 6.36 -3.39 -3.06
N ALA A 191 5.10 -3.48 -2.62
CA ALA A 191 4.17 -2.36 -2.62
C ALA A 191 4.60 -1.21 -1.69
N ALA A 192 4.96 -1.52 -0.44
CA ALA A 192 5.36 -0.51 0.54
C ALA A 192 6.63 0.23 0.12
N VAL A 193 7.63 -0.49 -0.39
CA VAL A 193 8.86 0.10 -0.91
C VAL A 193 8.59 0.87 -2.20
N GLY A 194 7.71 0.41 -3.09
CA GLY A 194 7.28 1.17 -4.27
C GLY A 194 6.70 2.55 -3.93
N ALA A 195 5.79 2.60 -2.95
CA ALA A 195 5.23 3.86 -2.46
C ALA A 195 6.31 4.74 -1.79
N ALA A 196 7.10 4.16 -0.88
CA ALA A 196 8.15 4.89 -0.16
C ALA A 196 9.22 5.44 -1.11
N LEU A 197 9.62 4.68 -2.13
CA LEU A 197 10.62 5.07 -3.13
C LEU A 197 10.20 6.35 -3.87
N ALA A 198 8.91 6.49 -4.24
CA ALA A 198 8.39 7.70 -4.85
C ALA A 198 8.58 8.93 -3.94
N HIS A 199 8.30 8.77 -2.64
CA HIS A 199 8.52 9.82 -1.64
C HIS A 199 10.01 10.09 -1.39
N VAL A 200 10.88 9.07 -1.39
CA VAL A 200 12.33 9.24 -1.26
C VAL A 200 12.89 10.06 -2.42
N LEU A 201 12.47 9.79 -3.66
CA LEU A 201 12.90 10.60 -4.80
C LEU A 201 12.44 12.05 -4.64
N ALA A 202 11.17 12.30 -4.33
CA ALA A 202 10.68 13.65 -4.10
C ALA A 202 11.46 14.37 -2.97
N ALA A 203 11.78 13.66 -1.88
CA ALA A 203 12.54 14.19 -0.75
C ALA A 203 14.03 14.41 -1.05
N SER A 204 14.62 13.66 -2.00
CA SER A 204 16.03 13.78 -2.35
C SER A 204 16.33 15.05 -3.16
N GLY A 205 15.34 15.58 -3.88
CA GLY A 205 15.53 16.71 -4.80
C GLY A 205 16.55 16.40 -5.91
N GLY A 206 16.65 15.13 -6.32
CA GLY A 206 17.60 14.65 -7.32
C GLY A 206 19.01 14.42 -6.80
N ALA A 207 19.24 14.58 -5.50
CA ALA A 207 20.55 14.38 -4.89
C ALA A 207 20.82 12.88 -4.60
N PRO A 208 22.08 12.39 -4.70
CA PRO A 208 22.42 11.01 -4.35
C PRO A 208 22.10 10.69 -2.88
N VAL A 209 21.44 9.55 -2.66
CA VAL A 209 20.98 9.09 -1.33
C VAL A 209 21.82 7.91 -0.87
N GLY A 210 22.45 8.04 0.29
CA GLY A 210 23.15 6.95 0.97
C GLY A 210 22.18 6.10 1.79
N LEU A 211 22.45 4.80 1.83
CA LEU A 211 21.68 3.81 2.58
C LEU A 211 22.55 3.16 3.67
N PRO A 212 21.99 2.78 4.83
CA PRO A 212 22.69 1.92 5.77
C PRO A 212 22.78 0.49 5.22
N ASP A 213 23.75 -0.27 5.70
CA ASP A 213 23.90 -1.69 5.38
C ASP A 213 22.65 -2.49 5.76
N GLY A 214 22.41 -3.59 5.04
CA GLY A 214 21.32 -4.54 5.30
C GLY A 214 20.06 -4.26 4.47
N ILE A 215 18.88 -4.52 5.04
CA ILE A 215 17.63 -4.64 4.29
C ILE A 215 17.24 -3.39 3.50
N LEU A 216 17.63 -2.19 3.97
CA LEU A 216 17.39 -0.96 3.21
C LEU A 216 18.22 -0.89 1.94
N THR A 217 19.49 -1.31 2.00
CA THR A 217 20.33 -1.44 0.80
C THR A 217 19.77 -2.50 -0.14
N ASP A 218 19.33 -3.63 0.39
CA ASP A 218 18.75 -4.73 -0.41
C ASP A 218 17.45 -4.34 -1.14
N THR A 219 16.63 -3.47 -0.54
CA THR A 219 15.29 -3.11 -1.04
C THR A 219 15.23 -1.79 -1.81
N PHE A 220 16.04 -0.79 -1.44
CA PHE A 220 16.05 0.52 -2.11
C PHE A 220 17.27 0.71 -3.03
N GLY A 221 18.41 0.09 -2.73
CA GLY A 221 19.71 0.42 -3.35
C GLY A 221 19.68 0.33 -4.87
N ARG A 222 19.28 -0.81 -5.41
CA ARG A 222 19.21 -1.05 -6.85
C ARG A 222 18.34 -0.02 -7.58
N ALA A 223 17.21 0.38 -6.97
CA ALA A 223 16.32 1.35 -7.57
C ALA A 223 16.90 2.77 -7.50
N LEU A 224 17.46 3.17 -6.36
CA LEU A 224 18.09 4.48 -6.21
C LEU A 224 19.32 4.64 -7.11
N ASP A 225 20.15 3.61 -7.24
CA ASP A 225 21.32 3.61 -8.14
C ASP A 225 20.93 3.77 -9.61
N ALA A 226 19.76 3.23 -9.99
CA ALA A 226 19.25 3.33 -11.35
C ALA A 226 18.54 4.67 -11.65
N LEU A 227 17.92 5.28 -10.63
CA LEU A 227 17.03 6.44 -10.80
C LEU A 227 17.66 7.78 -10.38
N LEU A 228 18.74 7.76 -9.57
CA LEU A 228 19.46 8.96 -9.14
C LEU A 228 20.84 9.06 -9.80
N PRO A 229 21.41 10.27 -9.90
CA PRO A 229 22.77 10.45 -10.38
C PRO A 229 23.79 9.69 -9.52
N SER A 230 24.80 9.12 -10.16
CA SER A 230 25.94 8.53 -9.45
C SER A 230 26.80 9.61 -8.78
N GLY A 231 27.33 9.32 -7.59
CA GLY A 231 28.20 10.25 -6.87
C GLY A 231 28.21 10.00 -5.36
N PRO A 232 28.99 10.78 -4.59
CA PRO A 232 28.95 10.69 -3.14
C PRO A 232 27.57 11.05 -2.61
N ALA A 233 27.07 10.26 -1.65
CA ALA A 233 25.81 10.51 -0.98
C ALA A 233 25.82 11.88 -0.28
N THR A 234 24.83 12.71 -0.59
CA THR A 234 24.62 14.02 0.04
C THR A 234 23.38 14.04 0.94
N ARG A 235 22.52 13.04 0.76
CA ARG A 235 21.37 12.72 1.62
C ARG A 235 21.55 11.32 2.19
N ARG A 236 20.88 11.02 3.31
CA ARG A 236 20.87 9.67 3.89
C ARG A 236 19.45 9.24 4.21
N LEU A 237 19.05 8.05 3.79
CA LEU A 237 17.79 7.44 4.21
C LEU A 237 18.00 6.72 5.54
N VAL A 238 17.28 7.13 6.58
CA VAL A 238 17.45 6.58 7.94
C VAL A 238 16.10 6.15 8.52
N PRO A 239 16.00 4.97 9.14
CA PRO A 239 14.82 4.61 9.92
C PRO A 239 14.64 5.58 11.08
N ALA A 240 13.43 6.10 11.26
CA ALA A 240 13.07 6.95 12.39
C ALA A 240 11.64 6.61 12.85
N GLY A 241 11.35 6.78 14.13
CA GLY A 241 10.01 6.53 14.65
C GLY A 241 9.97 6.16 16.13
N PRO A 242 8.81 5.68 16.60
CA PRO A 242 8.60 5.30 18.00
C PRO A 242 9.63 4.27 18.47
N GLY A 243 10.30 4.53 19.59
CA GLY A 243 11.33 3.64 20.15
C GLY A 243 12.70 3.73 19.50
N LEU A 244 12.90 4.58 18.48
CA LEU A 244 14.22 4.89 17.91
C LEU A 244 14.77 6.24 18.41
N PRO A 245 16.10 6.44 18.42
CA PRO A 245 16.70 7.72 18.74
C PRO A 245 16.21 8.85 17.81
N ALA A 246 15.95 10.03 18.37
CA ALA A 246 15.35 11.16 17.65
C ALA A 246 16.34 12.07 16.89
N ALA A 247 17.65 11.77 16.94
CA ALA A 247 18.67 12.66 16.37
C ALA A 247 18.75 12.52 14.84
N LEU A 248 17.97 13.34 14.14
CA LEU A 248 17.98 13.45 12.68
C LEU A 248 18.67 14.75 12.27
N GLY A 249 19.53 14.70 11.25
CA GLY A 249 20.16 15.87 10.64
C GLY A 249 19.35 16.41 9.46
N ALA A 250 19.65 17.65 9.05
CA ALA A 250 19.00 18.29 7.89
C ALA A 250 19.25 17.58 6.55
N THR A 251 20.29 16.74 6.46
CA THR A 251 20.59 15.91 5.27
C THR A 251 19.87 14.57 5.29
N ASP A 252 19.22 14.22 6.40
CA ASP A 252 18.58 12.92 6.57
C ASP A 252 17.14 12.96 6.02
N ILE A 253 16.76 11.84 5.40
CA ILE A 253 15.41 11.52 4.95
C ILE A 253 14.92 10.45 5.93
N ALA A 254 13.94 10.81 6.75
CA ALA A 254 13.40 9.98 7.81
C ALA A 254 12.36 9.00 7.24
N LEU A 255 12.68 7.71 7.24
CA LEU A 255 11.75 6.64 6.90
C LEU A 255 10.95 6.24 8.15
N VAL A 256 9.68 6.59 8.18
CA VAL A 256 8.83 6.58 9.38
C VAL A 256 7.58 5.72 9.21
N PRO A 257 6.97 5.20 10.28
CA PRO A 257 5.77 4.40 10.14
C PRO A 257 4.53 5.26 9.82
N ARG A 258 3.66 4.72 8.99
CA ARG A 258 2.27 5.14 8.84
C ARG A 258 1.37 4.24 9.70
N HIS A 259 0.57 4.85 10.56
CA HIS A 259 -0.25 4.11 11.53
C HIS A 259 -1.33 3.28 10.82
N PRO A 260 -1.44 1.96 11.05
CA PRO A 260 -2.37 1.11 10.29
C PRO A 260 -3.85 1.45 10.47
N ARG A 261 -4.27 1.93 11.65
CA ARG A 261 -5.67 2.32 11.89
C ARG A 261 -6.01 3.73 11.40
N THR A 262 -5.27 4.74 11.85
CA THR A 262 -5.59 6.15 11.57
C THR A 262 -5.06 6.62 10.21
N GLY A 263 -4.02 5.97 9.69
CA GLY A 263 -3.31 6.42 8.49
C GLY A 263 -2.40 7.62 8.72
N GLU A 264 -2.30 8.10 9.97
CA GLU A 264 -1.40 9.18 10.36
C GLU A 264 0.06 8.76 10.16
N VAL A 265 0.89 9.69 9.69
CA VAL A 265 2.32 9.47 9.52
C VAL A 265 3.02 9.99 10.77
N TRP A 266 3.87 9.17 11.38
CA TRP A 266 4.64 9.60 12.56
C TRP A 266 5.51 10.80 12.20
N GLN A 267 5.53 11.79 13.10
CA GLN A 267 6.29 13.03 12.88
C GLN A 267 7.47 13.08 13.84
N PRO A 268 8.70 13.31 13.34
CA PRO A 268 9.84 13.57 14.19
C PRO A 268 9.65 14.88 14.97
N SER A 269 10.21 14.92 16.18
CA SER A 269 10.22 16.13 17.02
C SER A 269 10.99 17.27 16.35
N ASP A 270 12.01 16.92 15.56
CA ASP A 270 12.77 17.85 14.71
C ASP A 270 12.16 17.90 13.30
N ARG A 271 11.80 19.10 12.85
CA ARG A 271 11.18 19.34 11.54
C ARG A 271 12.19 19.55 10.40
N ALA A 272 13.49 19.44 10.66
CA ALA A 272 14.53 19.66 9.65
C ALA A 272 14.66 18.52 8.63
N ALA A 273 14.28 17.30 8.99
CA ALA A 273 14.37 16.13 8.11
C ALA A 273 13.12 15.96 7.23
N ALA A 274 13.32 15.54 5.98
CA ALA A 274 12.21 15.17 5.11
C ALA A 274 11.61 13.84 5.58
N VAL A 275 10.28 13.75 5.61
CA VAL A 275 9.56 12.58 6.14
C VAL A 275 9.03 11.72 4.99
N VAL A 276 9.37 10.43 5.03
CA VAL A 276 8.93 9.41 4.06
C VAL A 276 8.12 8.35 4.81
N PRO A 277 6.82 8.19 4.50
CA PRO A 277 6.00 7.18 5.14
C PRO A 277 6.30 5.78 4.60
N LEU A 278 6.24 4.80 5.49
CA LEU A 278 6.31 3.37 5.19
C LEU A 278 5.19 2.64 5.95
N GLU A 279 4.57 1.62 5.34
CA GLU A 279 3.58 0.78 6.03
C GLU A 279 4.19 0.19 7.31
N ALA A 280 3.43 0.23 8.41
CA ALA A 280 4.00 -0.02 9.74
C ALA A 280 4.56 -1.45 9.90
N ASP A 281 3.97 -2.45 9.25
CA ASP A 281 4.46 -3.83 9.30
C ASP A 281 5.83 -3.99 8.64
N VAL A 282 6.08 -3.28 7.54
CA VAL A 282 7.40 -3.21 6.89
C VAL A 282 8.35 -2.34 7.71
N TRP A 283 7.89 -1.19 8.20
CA TRP A 283 8.71 -0.30 9.04
C TRP A 283 9.18 -0.97 10.32
N LEU A 284 8.32 -1.73 11.01
CA LEU A 284 8.69 -2.47 12.22
C LEU A 284 9.85 -3.44 11.98
N HIS A 285 9.92 -4.04 10.79
CA HIS A 285 11.03 -4.91 10.42
C HIS A 285 12.33 -4.14 10.17
N VAL A 286 12.22 -2.99 9.48
CA VAL A 286 13.36 -2.11 9.19
C VAL A 286 13.93 -1.48 10.47
N ALA A 287 13.05 -1.02 11.37
CA ALA A 287 13.41 -0.33 12.60
C ALA A 287 13.95 -1.27 13.69
N PHE A 288 13.39 -2.47 13.78
CA PHE A 288 13.75 -3.47 14.78
C PHE A 288 14.12 -4.79 14.11
N PRO A 289 15.26 -4.83 13.38
CA PRO A 289 15.69 -6.02 12.69
C PRO A 289 15.90 -7.13 13.72
N ARG A 290 15.27 -8.28 13.51
CA ARG A 290 15.54 -9.47 14.31
C ARG A 290 16.92 -9.98 13.91
N GLU A 291 17.84 -10.04 14.86
CA GLU A 291 19.12 -10.72 14.64
C GLU A 291 18.85 -12.16 14.20
N PRO A 292 19.32 -12.56 13.00
CA PRO A 292 19.26 -13.95 12.60
C PRO A 292 20.01 -14.78 13.65
N LEU A 293 19.41 -15.87 14.12
CA LEU A 293 20.12 -16.80 15.00
C LEU A 293 21.44 -17.20 14.31
N PRO A 294 22.57 -17.18 15.03
CA PRO A 294 23.86 -17.49 14.44
C PRO A 294 23.81 -18.85 13.74
N VAL A 295 24.23 -18.84 12.48
CA VAL A 295 24.51 -20.05 11.71
C VAL A 295 25.79 -20.65 12.32
N PRO A 296 25.81 -21.95 12.69
CA PRO A 296 27.02 -22.57 13.18
C PRO A 296 28.19 -22.35 12.21
N ALA A 297 29.36 -22.00 12.75
CA ALA A 297 30.56 -21.71 11.95
C ALA A 297 30.98 -22.87 11.03
N THR A 298 30.48 -24.08 11.29
CA THR A 298 30.66 -25.30 10.49
C THR A 298 29.85 -25.31 9.19
N GLY A 299 29.04 -24.28 8.89
CA GLY A 299 28.25 -24.19 7.66
C GLY A 299 27.01 -25.10 7.64
N GLY A 300 26.79 -25.87 8.70
CA GLY A 300 25.68 -26.80 8.88
C GLY A 300 25.63 -27.31 10.33
N LEU A 301 24.50 -27.90 10.71
CA LEU A 301 24.38 -28.60 12.00
C LEU A 301 25.19 -29.91 11.95
N PRO A 302 25.86 -30.32 13.04
CA PRO A 302 26.52 -31.62 13.11
C PRO A 302 25.53 -32.78 12.86
N ASP A 303 26.02 -33.89 12.33
CA ASP A 303 25.21 -35.10 12.14
C ASP A 303 24.49 -35.50 13.45
N GLY A 304 23.17 -35.71 13.36
CA GLY A 304 22.32 -36.05 14.50
C GLY A 304 21.81 -34.85 15.32
N VAL A 305 22.19 -33.61 14.97
CA VAL A 305 21.64 -32.39 15.55
C VAL A 305 20.57 -31.82 14.63
N TYR A 306 19.32 -31.95 15.04
CA TYR A 306 18.18 -31.34 14.35
C TYR A 306 17.84 -29.99 15.02
N ARG A 307 17.63 -28.94 14.21
CA ARG A 307 16.97 -27.70 14.68
C ARG A 307 15.52 -27.73 14.24
N ASP A 308 14.64 -27.45 15.19
CA ASP A 308 13.21 -27.19 14.90
C ASP A 308 13.00 -25.77 14.33
N ASP A 309 13.99 -24.88 14.47
CA ASP A 309 13.94 -23.53 13.93
C ASP A 309 14.23 -23.53 12.41
N PRO A 310 13.34 -22.97 11.58
CA PRO A 310 13.60 -22.84 10.15
C PRO A 310 14.83 -21.95 9.91
N LEU A 311 15.66 -22.34 8.94
CA LEU A 311 16.77 -21.50 8.49
C LEU A 311 16.26 -20.13 8.03
N PRO A 312 17.06 -19.04 8.17
CA PRO A 312 16.70 -17.75 7.62
C PRO A 312 16.38 -17.88 6.13
N LEU A 313 15.16 -17.52 5.75
CA LEU A 313 14.72 -17.53 4.36
C LEU A 313 15.56 -16.51 3.58
N ARG A 314 16.22 -16.97 2.52
CA ARG A 314 16.97 -16.09 1.62
C ARG A 314 16.16 -15.87 0.35
N PRO A 315 16.12 -14.63 -0.17
CA PRO A 315 15.39 -14.35 -1.38
C PRO A 315 16.06 -15.05 -2.58
N VAL A 316 15.26 -15.66 -3.46
CA VAL A 316 15.76 -16.34 -4.67
C VAL A 316 16.02 -15.39 -5.84
N ARG A 317 15.62 -14.12 -5.71
CA ARG A 317 15.79 -13.06 -6.70
C ARG A 317 16.15 -11.74 -6.03
N LEU A 318 16.72 -10.82 -6.80
CA LEU A 318 16.89 -9.44 -6.34
C LEU A 318 15.53 -8.79 -6.08
N PHE A 319 15.50 -7.85 -5.14
CA PHE A 319 14.30 -7.09 -4.86
C PHE A 319 13.94 -6.20 -6.06
N ALA A 320 12.64 -6.08 -6.32
CA ALA A 320 12.07 -5.11 -7.24
C ALA A 320 10.90 -4.45 -6.50
N ALA A 321 10.90 -3.13 -6.45
CA ALA A 321 9.77 -2.40 -5.88
C ALA A 321 8.56 -2.50 -6.83
N ASP A 322 7.34 -2.40 -6.32
CA ASP A 322 6.17 -2.48 -7.18
C ASP A 322 6.08 -1.22 -8.06
N ARG A 323 6.22 -1.42 -9.37
CA ARG A 323 6.21 -0.34 -10.36
C ARG A 323 4.89 0.43 -10.41
N HIS A 324 3.76 -0.28 -10.29
CA HIS A 324 2.44 0.35 -10.40
C HIS A 324 2.17 1.23 -9.19
N VAL A 325 2.49 0.75 -7.99
CA VAL A 325 2.40 1.53 -6.76
C VAL A 325 3.38 2.71 -6.80
N PHE A 326 4.60 2.51 -7.29
CA PHE A 326 5.59 3.58 -7.46
C PHE A 326 5.07 4.70 -8.39
N LEU A 327 4.63 4.36 -9.61
CA LEU A 327 4.13 5.35 -10.57
C LEU A 327 2.84 6.01 -10.09
N HIS A 328 1.91 5.25 -9.50
CA HIS A 328 0.66 5.78 -8.95
C HIS A 328 0.92 6.81 -7.85
N THR A 329 1.85 6.51 -6.94
CA THR A 329 2.27 7.38 -5.84
C THR A 329 2.99 8.61 -6.38
N LEU A 330 4.00 8.42 -7.26
CA LEU A 330 4.81 9.50 -7.79
C LEU A 330 3.96 10.50 -8.61
N ALA A 331 3.00 10.01 -9.40
CA ALA A 331 2.08 10.86 -10.14
C ALA A 331 1.19 11.74 -9.25
N ARG A 332 1.07 11.45 -7.95
CA ARG A 332 0.28 12.20 -6.96
C ARG A 332 1.12 13.12 -6.09
N LEU A 333 2.44 13.17 -6.31
CA LEU A 333 3.32 14.13 -5.66
C LEU A 333 3.47 15.37 -6.55
N PRO A 334 3.18 16.59 -6.07
CA PRO A 334 3.39 17.81 -6.87
C PRO A 334 4.81 17.96 -7.41
N ALA A 335 5.80 17.46 -6.65
CA ALA A 335 7.22 17.45 -7.02
C ALA A 335 7.50 16.72 -8.35
N VAL A 336 6.63 15.79 -8.78
CA VAL A 336 6.80 15.10 -10.07
C VAL A 336 6.80 16.06 -11.25
N ARG A 337 6.28 17.29 -11.11
CA ARG A 337 6.32 18.34 -12.13
C ARG A 337 7.74 18.91 -12.35
N GLU A 338 8.67 18.69 -11.42
CA GLU A 338 10.05 19.13 -11.57
C GLU A 338 10.71 18.39 -12.76
N PRO A 339 11.46 19.09 -13.62
CA PRO A 339 12.00 18.49 -14.86
C PRO A 339 12.84 17.22 -14.64
N TRP A 340 13.62 17.18 -13.57
CA TRP A 340 14.48 16.03 -13.26
C TRP A 340 13.65 14.80 -12.85
N LEU A 341 12.58 15.00 -12.08
CA LEU A 341 11.72 13.91 -11.61
C LEU A 341 10.78 13.44 -12.72
N ARG A 342 10.37 14.32 -13.63
CA ARG A 342 9.73 13.94 -14.91
C ARG A 342 10.64 13.05 -15.75
N ALA A 343 11.93 13.39 -15.85
CA ALA A 343 12.91 12.59 -16.58
C ALA A 343 13.13 11.19 -15.98
N VAL A 344 12.74 10.97 -14.72
CA VAL A 344 12.68 9.64 -14.09
C VAL A 344 11.33 8.97 -14.36
N TYR A 345 10.23 9.69 -14.15
CA TYR A 345 8.87 9.16 -14.26
C TYR A 345 8.54 8.67 -15.68
N ASP A 346 8.87 9.46 -16.71
CA ASP A 346 8.46 9.17 -18.10
C ASP A 346 9.08 7.87 -18.65
N PRO A 347 10.40 7.64 -18.53
CA PRO A 347 11.00 6.38 -18.97
C PRO A 347 10.45 5.15 -18.20
N VAL A 348 10.22 5.28 -16.89
CA VAL A 348 9.65 4.17 -16.10
C VAL A 348 8.22 3.89 -16.56
N GLN A 349 7.43 4.91 -16.87
CA GLN A 349 6.10 4.74 -17.44
C GLN A 349 6.12 4.04 -18.81
N ASP A 350 7.07 4.40 -19.68
CA ASP A 350 7.14 3.89 -21.06
C ASP A 350 7.79 2.50 -21.18
N ALA A 351 8.57 2.08 -20.17
CA ALA A 351 9.25 0.79 -20.12
C ALA A 351 8.73 -0.11 -18.98
N PRO A 352 7.59 -0.82 -19.16
CA PRO A 352 6.95 -1.58 -18.09
C PRO A 352 7.76 -2.75 -17.52
N PHE A 353 8.79 -3.22 -18.25
CA PHE A 353 9.71 -4.29 -17.84
C PHE A 353 11.17 -3.79 -17.77
N GLY A 354 11.34 -2.47 -17.64
CA GLY A 354 12.65 -1.83 -17.58
C GLY A 354 13.24 -1.89 -16.18
N HIS A 355 14.55 -2.12 -16.12
CA HIS A 355 15.33 -1.94 -14.88
C HIS A 355 15.03 -0.56 -14.26
N PRO A 356 14.84 -0.43 -12.93
CA PRO A 356 15.03 -1.43 -11.87
C PRO A 356 13.79 -2.26 -11.50
N PHE A 357 12.69 -2.11 -12.23
CA PHE A 357 11.37 -2.66 -11.91
C PHE A 357 11.09 -4.03 -12.55
#